data_AF-A0A956NFJ4-F1
#
_entry.id   AF-A0A956NFJ4-F1
#
_cell.length_a   1.000
_cell.length_b   1.000
_cell.length_c   1.000
_cell.angle_alpha   90.00
_cell.angle_beta   90.00
_cell.angle_gamma   90.00
#
_symmetry.space_group_name_H-M   'P 1'
#
loop_
_entity.id
_entity.type
_entity.pdbx_description
1 polymer ?
#
loop_
_entity_poly.entity_id
_entity_poly.type
_entity_poly.pdbx_seq_one_letter_code
_entity_poly.pdbx_strand_id
1 'polypeptide(L)'
;MKNQLIASSILAVASLAFAALSALAGPNAGGVLIVAVDTGFIYCEQESYCGSVEIQFCEEAVVETTGPETVLLNVIAAFPSLASPRVSAASFGWEYDNNDVVIVASGPCGDFELATANWPASGEGTAIAWNSTQTTTLVYVYWLAAYNYYGNPQLLALTGHPTQGAFFADDDVPSNLDPIVGLGAFGFDTEGVLPCFSDGNGACCFEDCSCEVTIEEVCMDAGGEYMGTGTTCDPNPCPCPPPGACCLGTECSVLTEYECSDTGGEFLGDDTVCDPNPCTVVPTIERSWGAVKGTYR
;
A
#
# COMPACT_ATOMS: atom_id res chain seq x y z
N MET A 1 68.06 2.63 -6.31
CA MET A 1 67.57 1.24 -6.13
C MET A 1 66.44 1.27 -5.10
N LYS A 2 65.23 0.93 -5.57
CA LYS A 2 64.02 0.47 -4.88
C LYS A 2 63.65 1.10 -3.51
N ASN A 3 62.60 1.91 -3.51
CA ASN A 3 61.54 1.83 -2.50
C ASN A 3 60.26 2.48 -3.03
N GLN A 4 59.45 1.67 -3.71
CA GLN A 4 58.02 1.87 -3.90
C GLN A 4 57.34 0.55 -3.60
N LEU A 5 56.09 0.65 -3.13
CA LEU A 5 55.10 -0.40 -2.88
C LEU A 5 55.20 -1.03 -1.48
N ILE A 6 54.27 -0.65 -0.60
CA ILE A 6 53.22 -1.52 -0.03
C ILE A 6 52.18 -0.56 0.59
N ALA A 7 51.12 -0.26 -0.17
CA ALA A 7 49.90 0.35 0.34
C ALA A 7 48.76 -0.16 -0.55
N SER A 8 48.26 -1.34 -0.23
CA SER A 8 46.97 -1.88 -0.69
C SER A 8 46.89 -3.31 -0.18
N SER A 9 45.94 -3.61 0.72
CA SER A 9 45.29 -4.93 0.91
C SER A 9 44.50 -4.98 2.24
N ILE A 10 43.65 -4.00 2.54
CA ILE A 10 42.63 -4.16 3.62
C ILE A 10 41.35 -3.46 3.16
N LEU A 11 40.70 -3.95 2.10
CA LEU A 11 39.36 -3.46 1.73
C LEU A 11 38.67 -4.45 0.76
N ALA A 12 38.44 -5.70 1.20
CA ALA A 12 37.67 -6.66 0.39
C ALA A 12 37.09 -7.86 1.18
N VAL A 13 36.79 -7.73 2.48
CA VAL A 13 36.22 -8.86 3.26
C VAL A 13 34.85 -8.55 3.89
N ALA A 14 34.40 -7.29 3.90
CA ALA A 14 33.10 -6.93 4.48
C ALA A 14 31.91 -7.10 3.51
N SER A 15 32.14 -7.21 2.20
CA SER A 15 31.07 -7.27 1.18
C SER A 15 30.60 -8.68 0.82
N LEU A 16 31.31 -9.73 1.25
CA LEU A 16 30.91 -11.13 0.98
C LEU A 16 30.01 -11.74 2.07
N ALA A 17 29.84 -11.09 3.22
CA ALA A 17 28.98 -11.60 4.30
C ALA A 17 27.48 -11.34 4.04
N PHE A 18 27.13 -10.27 3.31
CA PHE A 18 25.74 -9.98 2.95
C PHE A 18 25.20 -10.85 1.81
N ALA A 19 26.07 -11.29 0.89
CA ALA A 19 25.66 -12.14 -0.24
C ALA A 19 25.44 -13.62 0.13
N ALA A 20 25.85 -14.04 1.34
CA ALA A 20 25.77 -15.44 1.75
C ALA A 20 24.45 -15.80 2.45
N LEU A 21 23.72 -14.83 3.02
CA LEU A 21 22.40 -15.11 3.62
C LEU A 21 21.30 -15.30 2.57
N SER A 22 21.41 -14.67 1.39
CA SER A 22 20.44 -14.78 0.31
C SER A 22 20.52 -16.10 -0.49
N ALA A 23 21.56 -16.91 -0.29
CA ALA A 23 21.76 -18.17 -1.04
C ALA A 23 21.09 -19.41 -0.41
N LEU A 24 20.53 -19.27 0.80
CA LEU A 24 19.82 -20.34 1.54
C LEU A 24 18.36 -19.98 1.83
N ALA A 25 17.93 -18.81 1.39
CA ALA A 25 16.58 -18.30 1.59
C ALA A 25 15.64 -19.00 0.57
N GLY A 26 14.57 -19.59 1.08
CA GLY A 26 13.49 -20.16 0.27
C GLY A 26 12.63 -19.08 -0.39
N PRO A 27 11.57 -19.48 -1.11
CA PRO A 27 10.71 -18.56 -1.86
C PRO A 27 9.97 -17.53 -0.98
N ASN A 28 9.86 -17.79 0.33
CA ASN A 28 9.15 -16.92 1.29
C ASN A 28 10.10 -16.03 2.09
N ALA A 29 11.39 -16.01 1.74
CA ALA A 29 12.39 -15.22 2.44
C ALA A 29 12.10 -13.72 2.40
N GLY A 30 12.37 -13.05 3.53
CA GLY A 30 12.14 -11.61 3.68
C GLY A 30 10.68 -11.24 3.97
N GLY A 31 9.77 -12.23 4.04
CA GLY A 31 8.38 -12.01 4.42
C GLY A 31 8.23 -11.55 5.87
N VAL A 32 7.20 -10.74 6.11
CA VAL A 32 6.84 -10.19 7.41
C VAL A 32 5.38 -10.49 7.72
N LEU A 33 4.98 -10.45 8.99
CA LEU A 33 3.58 -10.43 9.38
C LEU A 33 3.20 -9.07 9.94
N ILE A 34 2.08 -8.53 9.47
CA ILE A 34 1.51 -7.27 9.94
C ILE A 34 0.12 -7.53 10.51
N VAL A 35 -0.36 -6.62 11.37
CA VAL A 35 -1.73 -6.63 11.89
C VAL A 35 -2.39 -5.33 11.48
N ALA A 36 -3.28 -5.41 10.51
CA ALA A 36 -3.94 -4.25 9.93
C ALA A 36 -5.40 -4.17 10.37
N VAL A 37 -5.93 -2.96 10.49
CA VAL A 37 -7.35 -2.69 10.81
C VAL A 37 -8.07 -2.10 9.61
N ASP A 38 -9.37 -2.39 9.52
CA ASP A 38 -10.31 -1.58 8.74
C ASP A 38 -11.24 -0.84 9.70
N THR A 39 -11.10 0.48 9.75
CA THR A 39 -11.91 1.37 10.61
C THR A 39 -13.33 1.60 10.10
N GLY A 40 -13.63 1.20 8.86
CA GLY A 40 -14.94 1.31 8.23
C GLY A 40 -15.86 0.11 8.50
N PHE A 41 -15.33 -1.00 9.00
CA PHE A 41 -16.11 -2.21 9.27
C PHE A 41 -16.63 -2.29 10.70
N ILE A 42 -17.91 -2.66 10.82
CA ILE A 42 -18.54 -2.98 12.09
C ILE A 42 -18.53 -4.51 12.25
N TYR A 43 -17.94 -4.98 13.34
CA TYR A 43 -17.99 -6.40 13.69
C TYR A 43 -19.44 -6.88 13.84
N CYS A 44 -19.76 -7.98 13.17
CA CYS A 44 -21.02 -8.72 13.27
C CYS A 44 -20.68 -10.19 13.55
N GLU A 45 -21.61 -10.98 14.08
CA GLU A 45 -21.37 -12.42 14.20
C GLU A 45 -21.51 -13.07 12.81
N GLN A 46 -20.39 -13.22 12.08
CA GLN A 46 -20.27 -13.93 10.81
C GLN A 46 -19.21 -15.03 10.90
N GLU A 47 -19.13 -15.91 9.88
CA GLU A 47 -18.23 -17.06 9.91
C GLU A 47 -16.75 -16.72 9.66
N SER A 48 -16.45 -15.68 8.86
CA SER A 48 -15.07 -15.28 8.56
C SER A 48 -14.96 -13.83 8.11
N TYR A 49 -13.81 -13.23 8.40
CA TYR A 49 -13.43 -11.87 8.05
C TYR A 49 -12.07 -11.79 7.34
N CYS A 50 -11.66 -12.89 6.72
CA CYS A 50 -10.45 -12.92 5.90
C CYS A 50 -10.59 -12.02 4.68
N GLY A 51 -9.62 -11.13 4.47
CA GLY A 51 -9.66 -10.16 3.36
C GLY A 51 -10.67 -9.02 3.58
N SER A 52 -11.11 -8.80 4.82
CA SER A 52 -11.99 -7.66 5.12
C SER A 52 -11.25 -6.33 5.15
N VAL A 53 -9.97 -6.36 5.52
CA VAL A 53 -9.06 -5.22 5.38
C VAL A 53 -8.47 -5.25 3.97
N GLU A 54 -8.83 -4.29 3.12
CA GLU A 54 -8.30 -4.19 1.76
C GLU A 54 -7.11 -3.23 1.70
N ILE A 55 -5.90 -3.78 1.53
CA ILE A 55 -4.66 -3.02 1.29
C ILE A 55 -4.02 -3.46 -0.02
N GLN A 56 -3.35 -2.55 -0.73
CA GLN A 56 -2.60 -2.88 -1.95
C GLN A 56 -1.12 -3.10 -1.65
N PHE A 57 -0.58 -2.33 -0.71
CA PHE A 57 0.81 -2.43 -0.28
C PHE A 57 0.93 -2.59 1.23
N CYS A 58 2.06 -3.13 1.68
CA CYS A 58 2.34 -3.33 3.10
C CYS A 58 2.31 -1.99 3.85
N GLU A 59 2.90 -0.95 3.26
CA GLU A 59 3.08 0.37 3.87
C GLU A 59 1.78 1.16 4.05
N GLU A 60 0.70 0.76 3.38
CA GLU A 60 -0.63 1.38 3.50
C GLU A 60 -1.41 0.88 4.72
N ALA A 61 -0.92 -0.19 5.38
CA ALA A 61 -1.64 -0.81 6.48
C ALA A 61 -1.79 0.15 7.67
N VAL A 62 -3.04 0.38 8.07
CA VAL A 62 -3.34 1.06 9.33
C VAL A 62 -3.13 0.05 10.46
N VAL A 63 -2.18 0.35 11.36
CA VAL A 63 -1.78 -0.55 12.46
C VAL A 63 -2.15 -0.02 13.85
N GLU A 64 -3.03 0.96 13.91
CA GLU A 64 -3.46 1.56 15.17
C GLU A 64 -4.91 2.03 15.11
N THR A 65 -5.52 2.17 16.28
CA THR A 65 -6.84 2.76 16.44
C THR A 65 -6.93 3.51 17.76
N THR A 66 -7.96 4.35 17.87
CA THR A 66 -8.31 5.04 19.12
C THR A 66 -9.76 4.76 19.48
N GLY A 67 -10.02 4.58 20.77
CA GLY A 67 -11.37 4.42 21.30
C GLY A 67 -11.78 2.98 21.64
N PRO A 68 -12.96 2.82 22.25
CA PRO A 68 -13.38 1.56 22.89
C PRO A 68 -14.10 0.60 21.94
N GLU A 69 -14.22 0.95 20.66
CA GLU A 69 -15.00 0.18 19.70
C GLU A 69 -14.29 -1.14 19.36
N THR A 70 -15.09 -2.16 19.04
CA THR A 70 -14.54 -3.42 18.52
C THR A 70 -14.07 -3.20 17.10
N VAL A 71 -12.78 -3.38 16.90
CA VAL A 71 -12.14 -3.30 15.60
C VAL A 71 -11.94 -4.68 15.02
N LEU A 72 -11.98 -4.74 13.70
CA LEU A 72 -11.71 -5.95 12.94
C LEU A 72 -10.29 -5.87 12.39
N LEU A 73 -9.48 -6.85 12.76
CA LEU A 73 -8.07 -6.93 12.41
C LEU A 73 -7.83 -8.12 11.50
N ASN A 74 -6.98 -7.94 10.50
CA ASN A 74 -6.40 -9.02 9.71
C ASN A 74 -4.90 -9.13 10.00
N VAL A 75 -4.45 -10.36 10.25
CA VAL A 75 -3.03 -10.73 10.23
C VAL A 75 -2.69 -11.05 8.78
N ILE A 76 -1.76 -10.30 8.20
CA ILE A 76 -1.42 -10.37 6.77
C ILE A 76 0.07 -10.70 6.66
N ALA A 77 0.41 -11.72 5.88
CA ALA A 77 1.77 -11.95 5.43
C ALA A 77 2.06 -11.06 4.23
N ALA A 78 3.07 -10.22 4.37
CA ALA A 78 3.52 -9.31 3.33
C ALA A 78 4.91 -9.71 2.86
N PHE A 79 5.10 -9.71 1.54
CA PHE A 79 6.35 -10.03 0.87
C PHE A 79 6.72 -8.87 -0.05
N PRO A 80 8.03 -8.62 -0.28
CA PRO A 80 8.47 -7.57 -1.20
C PRO A 80 7.77 -7.67 -2.55
N SER A 81 7.51 -6.54 -3.20
CA SER A 81 6.77 -6.43 -4.46
C SER A 81 7.34 -7.29 -5.60
N LEU A 82 8.67 -7.50 -5.59
CA LEU A 82 9.39 -8.36 -6.55
C LEU A 82 9.54 -9.82 -6.09
N ALA A 83 9.04 -10.17 -4.91
CA ALA A 83 9.06 -11.54 -4.43
C ALA A 83 8.04 -12.41 -5.18
N SER A 84 8.30 -13.72 -5.23
CA SER A 84 7.36 -14.72 -5.75
C SER A 84 7.10 -15.75 -4.66
N PRO A 85 6.35 -15.38 -3.60
CA PRO A 85 6.11 -16.25 -2.47
C PRO A 85 5.39 -17.51 -2.90
N ARG A 86 5.60 -18.59 -2.14
CA ARG A 86 4.92 -19.88 -2.26
C ARG A 86 4.54 -20.33 -0.86
N VAL A 87 3.64 -19.60 -0.20
CA VAL A 87 3.26 -19.90 1.19
C VAL A 87 2.28 -21.06 1.21
N SER A 88 2.66 -22.16 1.84
CA SER A 88 1.79 -23.32 2.08
C SER A 88 1.31 -23.39 3.54
N ALA A 89 2.11 -22.83 4.46
CA ALA A 89 1.75 -22.69 5.87
C ALA A 89 2.48 -21.51 6.53
N ALA A 90 1.93 -21.02 7.64
CA ALA A 90 2.53 -20.01 8.49
C ALA A 90 2.35 -20.39 9.96
N SER A 91 3.38 -20.16 10.80
CA SER A 91 3.27 -20.30 12.26
C SER A 91 3.61 -19.00 12.96
N PHE A 92 2.80 -18.61 13.94
CA PHE A 92 3.00 -17.40 14.73
C PHE A 92 2.25 -17.51 16.07
N GLY A 93 2.39 -16.48 16.89
CA GLY A 93 1.60 -16.28 18.10
C GLY A 93 1.36 -14.80 18.30
N TRP A 94 0.82 -14.43 19.46
CA TRP A 94 0.75 -13.04 19.87
C TRP A 94 0.81 -12.88 21.38
N GLU A 95 1.10 -11.66 21.80
CA GLU A 95 1.13 -11.24 23.19
C GLU A 95 0.43 -9.89 23.34
N TYR A 96 -0.39 -9.78 24.39
CA TYR A 96 -1.13 -8.59 24.78
C TYR A 96 -1.47 -8.64 26.28
N ASP A 97 -1.86 -7.50 26.88
CA ASP A 97 -2.34 -7.47 28.26
C ASP A 97 -3.81 -7.95 28.33
N ASN A 98 -4.03 -9.15 28.87
CA ASN A 98 -5.36 -9.75 29.03
C ASN A 98 -6.31 -8.95 29.95
N ASN A 99 -5.81 -7.96 30.71
CA ASN A 99 -6.66 -7.09 31.52
C ASN A 99 -7.27 -5.95 30.70
N ASP A 100 -6.58 -5.51 29.65
CA ASP A 100 -6.98 -4.35 28.84
C ASP A 100 -7.54 -4.77 27.48
N VAL A 101 -6.86 -5.65 26.76
CA VAL A 101 -7.27 -6.09 25.41
C VAL A 101 -8.11 -7.36 25.49
N VAL A 102 -9.27 -7.33 24.83
CA VAL A 102 -10.20 -8.46 24.75
C VAL A 102 -10.35 -8.88 23.29
N ILE A 103 -10.02 -10.12 22.99
CA ILE A 103 -10.33 -10.77 21.71
C ILE A 103 -11.72 -11.40 21.82
N VAL A 104 -12.65 -10.93 21.00
CA VAL A 104 -14.06 -11.34 21.01
C VAL A 104 -14.29 -12.56 20.12
N ALA A 105 -13.64 -12.57 18.96
CA ALA A 105 -13.70 -13.65 18.00
C ALA A 105 -12.42 -13.65 17.16
N SER A 106 -12.08 -14.81 16.62
CA SER A 106 -10.94 -14.94 15.72
C SER A 106 -11.05 -16.23 14.91
N GLY A 107 -10.33 -16.30 13.78
CA GLY A 107 -10.30 -17.52 12.98
C GLY A 107 -9.23 -17.53 11.89
N PRO A 108 -8.89 -18.73 11.39
CA PRO A 108 -7.89 -18.91 10.34
C PRO A 108 -8.44 -18.48 8.97
N CYS A 109 -7.53 -17.98 8.13
CA CYS A 109 -7.78 -17.77 6.70
C CYS A 109 -7.30 -18.93 5.83
N GLY A 110 -6.67 -19.95 6.44
CA GLY A 110 -6.31 -21.20 5.78
C GLY A 110 -7.31 -22.32 6.05
N ASP A 111 -7.06 -23.46 5.40
CA ASP A 111 -7.93 -24.64 5.43
C ASP A 111 -7.73 -25.49 6.70
N PHE A 112 -6.55 -25.43 7.29
CA PHE A 112 -6.20 -26.18 8.49
C PHE A 112 -5.54 -25.29 9.53
N GLU A 113 -5.89 -25.51 10.79
CA GLU A 113 -5.31 -24.83 11.93
C GLU A 113 -4.81 -25.85 12.97
N LEU A 114 -3.60 -25.63 13.46
CA LEU A 114 -2.97 -26.33 14.56
C LEU A 114 -2.58 -25.30 15.62
N ALA A 115 -3.52 -25.06 16.53
CA ALA A 115 -3.35 -24.10 17.61
C ALA A 115 -2.90 -24.76 18.92
N THR A 116 -2.27 -23.97 19.79
CA THR A 116 -2.06 -24.36 21.18
C THR A 116 -3.40 -24.41 21.94
N ALA A 117 -3.40 -25.03 23.12
CA ALA A 117 -4.63 -25.40 23.82
C ALA A 117 -5.52 -24.21 24.24
N ASN A 118 -4.92 -23.04 24.49
CA ASN A 118 -5.65 -21.85 24.93
C ASN A 118 -5.68 -20.73 23.88
N TRP A 119 -5.27 -21.00 22.64
CA TRP A 119 -5.42 -20.03 21.56
C TRP A 119 -6.90 -19.58 21.47
N PRO A 120 -7.22 -18.28 21.38
CA PRO A 120 -6.36 -17.12 21.05
C PRO A 120 -5.73 -16.35 22.24
N ALA A 121 -5.55 -16.94 23.42
CA ALA A 121 -5.03 -16.19 24.59
C ALA A 121 -3.61 -15.61 24.38
N SER A 122 -3.29 -14.55 25.11
CA SER A 122 -1.94 -13.94 25.11
C SER A 122 -0.84 -14.96 25.48
N GLY A 123 0.25 -14.98 24.71
CA GLY A 123 1.39 -15.88 24.87
C GLY A 123 1.22 -17.26 24.23
N GLU A 124 0.09 -17.50 23.56
CA GLU A 124 -0.21 -18.73 22.83
C GLU A 124 0.20 -18.61 21.35
N GLY A 125 0.04 -19.69 20.57
CA GLY A 125 0.39 -19.69 19.14
C GLY A 125 -0.51 -20.57 18.28
N THR A 126 -0.49 -20.32 16.98
CA THR A 126 -1.17 -21.13 15.98
C THR A 126 -0.28 -21.36 14.75
N ALA A 127 -0.54 -22.46 14.05
CA ALA A 127 0.00 -22.76 12.74
C ALA A 127 -1.14 -23.04 11.77
N ILE A 128 -1.06 -22.45 10.59
CA ILE A 128 -2.14 -22.46 9.61
C ILE A 128 -1.57 -22.96 8.30
N ALA A 129 -2.33 -23.80 7.59
CA ALA A 129 -1.94 -24.31 6.29
C ALA A 129 -3.08 -24.20 5.28
N TRP A 130 -2.70 -24.05 4.01
CA TRP A 130 -3.62 -24.01 2.87
C TRP A 130 -3.49 -25.29 2.05
N ASN A 131 -4.61 -25.74 1.47
CA ASN A 131 -4.63 -26.82 0.47
C ASN A 131 -3.93 -26.40 -0.83
N SER A 132 -4.00 -25.10 -1.14
CA SER A 132 -3.40 -24.50 -2.32
C SER A 132 -2.35 -23.47 -1.90
N THR A 133 -1.17 -23.53 -2.48
CA THR A 133 -0.08 -22.58 -2.25
C THR A 133 -0.52 -21.16 -2.57
N GLN A 134 -0.28 -20.24 -1.63
CA GLN A 134 -0.53 -18.82 -1.79
C GLN A 134 0.67 -18.18 -2.48
N THR A 135 0.43 -17.46 -3.57
CA THR A 135 1.49 -16.90 -4.42
C THR A 135 1.40 -15.38 -4.59
N THR A 136 0.50 -14.72 -3.86
CA THR A 136 0.37 -13.27 -3.84
C THR A 136 1.36 -12.67 -2.83
N THR A 137 1.77 -11.42 -3.05
CA THR A 137 2.66 -10.69 -2.12
C THR A 137 1.96 -10.29 -0.82
N LEU A 138 0.63 -10.25 -0.81
CA LEU A 138 -0.20 -10.12 0.37
C LEU A 138 -1.04 -11.38 0.54
N VAL A 139 -0.87 -12.07 1.67
CA VAL A 139 -1.60 -13.30 2.01
C VAL A 139 -2.30 -13.10 3.35
N TYR A 140 -3.62 -13.16 3.37
CA TYR A 140 -4.39 -13.08 4.61
C TYR A 140 -4.23 -14.38 5.40
N VAL A 141 -3.68 -14.27 6.61
CA VAL A 141 -3.30 -15.41 7.45
C VAL A 141 -4.35 -15.68 8.52
N TYR A 142 -4.81 -14.62 9.20
CA TYR A 142 -5.77 -14.73 10.30
C TYR A 142 -6.68 -13.50 10.35
N TRP A 143 -7.81 -13.63 11.03
CA TRP A 143 -8.63 -12.49 11.41
C TRP A 143 -8.97 -12.55 12.90
N LEU A 144 -9.16 -11.38 13.51
CA LEU A 144 -9.63 -11.26 14.88
C LEU A 144 -10.45 -9.99 15.07
N ALA A 145 -11.47 -10.07 15.92
CA ALA A 145 -12.21 -8.93 16.41
C ALA A 145 -11.76 -8.66 17.85
N ALA A 146 -11.27 -7.46 18.12
CA ALA A 146 -10.72 -7.11 19.42
C ALA A 146 -11.07 -5.67 19.82
N TYR A 147 -11.05 -5.39 21.11
CA TYR A 147 -11.21 -4.03 21.63
C TYR A 147 -10.38 -3.81 22.89
N ASN A 148 -10.12 -2.53 23.19
CA ASN A 148 -9.48 -2.09 24.41
C ASN A 148 -10.53 -1.68 25.44
N TYR A 149 -10.60 -2.40 26.56
CA TYR A 149 -11.63 -2.22 27.58
C TYR A 149 -11.48 -0.92 28.38
N TYR A 150 -10.24 -0.58 28.75
CA TYR A 150 -9.96 0.55 29.64
C TYR A 150 -9.49 1.81 28.91
N GLY A 151 -9.21 1.73 27.60
CA GLY A 151 -8.72 2.86 26.79
C GLY A 151 -7.30 3.31 27.18
N ASN A 152 -6.55 2.44 27.87
CA ASN A 152 -5.15 2.68 28.16
C ASN A 152 -4.29 2.28 26.94
N PRO A 153 -3.20 3.00 26.65
CA PRO A 153 -2.25 2.63 25.59
C PRO A 153 -1.78 1.18 25.70
N GLN A 154 -2.07 0.34 24.71
CA GLN A 154 -1.74 -1.09 24.71
C GLN A 154 -1.37 -1.60 23.31
N LEU A 155 -0.52 -2.62 23.27
CA LEU A 155 -0.13 -3.31 22.04
C LEU A 155 -0.67 -4.74 22.03
N LEU A 156 -1.18 -5.16 20.88
CA LEU A 156 -1.31 -6.55 20.50
C LEU A 156 -0.17 -6.89 19.55
N ALA A 157 0.89 -7.51 20.07
CA ALA A 157 2.10 -7.79 19.32
C ALA A 157 2.12 -9.22 18.79
N LEU A 158 2.44 -9.40 17.51
CA LEU A 158 2.71 -10.72 16.96
C LEU A 158 4.03 -11.25 17.53
N THR A 159 4.05 -12.54 17.82
CA THR A 159 5.20 -13.26 18.36
C THR A 159 5.40 -14.56 17.57
N GLY A 160 6.47 -15.29 17.85
CA GLY A 160 6.62 -16.64 17.33
C GLY A 160 5.73 -17.62 18.09
N HIS A 161 5.25 -18.65 17.41
CA HIS A 161 4.55 -19.76 18.07
C HIS A 161 5.44 -20.34 19.20
N PRO A 162 4.94 -20.57 20.42
CA PRO A 162 5.77 -20.93 21.59
C PRO A 162 6.72 -22.11 21.39
N THR A 163 6.31 -23.12 20.61
CA THR A 163 7.12 -24.31 20.29
C THR A 163 7.61 -24.40 18.85
N GLN A 164 7.09 -23.58 17.93
CA GLN A 164 7.37 -23.70 16.49
C GLN A 164 8.10 -22.48 15.93
N GLY A 165 8.11 -21.35 16.65
CA GLY A 165 8.67 -20.09 16.18
C GLY A 165 7.80 -19.39 15.13
N ALA A 166 8.40 -18.44 14.43
CA ALA A 166 7.75 -17.64 13.41
C ALA A 166 8.32 -18.00 12.02
N PHE A 167 7.58 -18.78 11.24
CA PHE A 167 8.04 -19.27 9.94
C PHE A 167 6.94 -19.27 8.88
N PHE A 168 7.34 -19.03 7.64
CA PHE A 168 6.58 -19.41 6.45
C PHE A 168 7.13 -20.72 5.90
N ALA A 169 6.26 -21.69 5.65
CA ALA A 169 6.60 -22.92 4.96
C ALA A 169 6.22 -22.84 3.48
N ASP A 170 7.04 -23.44 2.61
CA ASP A 170 6.69 -23.63 1.21
C ASP A 170 6.02 -24.99 0.94
N ASP A 171 5.60 -25.19 -0.29
CA ASP A 171 4.95 -26.41 -0.81
C ASP A 171 5.94 -27.43 -1.37
N ASP A 172 7.24 -27.33 -1.03
CA ASP A 172 8.21 -28.39 -1.31
C ASP A 172 8.05 -29.57 -0.33
N VAL A 173 8.66 -30.72 -0.64
CA VAL A 173 8.59 -31.93 0.19
C VAL A 173 10.00 -32.47 0.46
N PRO A 174 10.56 -32.31 1.68
CA PRO A 174 10.00 -31.58 2.84
C PRO A 174 9.96 -30.06 2.60
N SER A 175 9.01 -29.38 3.24
CA SER A 175 8.88 -27.93 3.13
C SER A 175 10.13 -27.21 3.61
N ASN A 176 10.56 -26.21 2.84
CA ASN A 176 11.53 -25.24 3.31
C ASN A 176 10.85 -24.25 4.26
N LEU A 177 11.53 -23.88 5.33
CA LEU A 177 11.03 -22.95 6.34
C LEU A 177 11.84 -21.66 6.29
N ASP A 178 11.19 -20.58 5.90
CA ASP A 178 11.75 -19.24 5.91
C ASP A 178 11.33 -18.51 7.19
N PRO A 179 12.28 -17.96 7.97
CA PRO A 179 11.94 -17.14 9.13
C PRO A 179 11.13 -15.91 8.73
N ILE A 180 10.11 -15.60 9.52
CA ILE A 180 9.39 -14.32 9.41
C ILE A 180 10.30 -13.24 9.98
N VAL A 181 10.80 -12.34 9.14
CA VAL A 181 11.88 -11.41 9.52
C VAL A 181 11.38 -10.18 10.28
N GLY A 182 10.08 -9.93 10.25
CA GLY A 182 9.41 -8.83 10.94
C GLY A 182 8.03 -9.25 11.44
N LEU A 183 7.76 -8.97 12.71
CA LEU A 183 6.46 -9.23 13.36
C LEU A 183 5.89 -7.90 13.83
N GLY A 184 4.71 -7.57 13.32
CA GLY A 184 4.04 -6.32 13.61
C GLY A 184 3.29 -6.33 14.94
N ALA A 185 2.83 -5.17 15.34
CA ALA A 185 1.98 -5.00 16.50
C ALA A 185 0.88 -4.01 16.18
N PHE A 186 -0.33 -4.31 16.63
CA PHE A 186 -1.46 -3.39 16.55
C PHE A 186 -1.54 -2.52 17.80
N GLY A 187 -1.66 -1.21 17.61
CA GLY A 187 -1.75 -0.22 18.68
C GLY A 187 -3.19 0.15 19.03
N PHE A 188 -3.59 -0.11 20.27
CA PHE A 188 -4.80 0.46 20.86
C PHE A 188 -4.43 1.71 21.67
N ASP A 189 -4.91 2.87 21.23
CA ASP A 189 -4.63 4.18 21.86
C ASP A 189 -3.11 4.47 21.98
N THR A 190 -2.31 3.88 21.10
CA THR A 190 -0.86 4.01 21.00
C THR A 190 -0.40 3.72 19.57
N GLU A 191 0.81 4.14 19.24
CA GLU A 191 1.45 3.84 17.96
C GLU A 191 1.65 2.32 17.78
N GLY A 192 1.24 1.80 16.63
CA GLY A 192 1.49 0.41 16.24
C GLY A 192 2.92 0.16 15.75
N VAL A 193 3.21 -1.08 15.36
CA VAL A 193 4.48 -1.46 14.72
C VAL A 193 4.19 -2.08 13.37
N LEU A 194 4.61 -1.38 12.31
CA LEU A 194 4.48 -1.83 10.93
C LEU A 194 5.85 -2.25 10.37
N PRO A 195 6.20 -3.55 10.37
CA PRO A 195 7.52 -4.04 9.95
C PRO A 195 7.61 -4.21 8.43
N CYS A 196 7.11 -3.27 7.64
CA CYS A 196 7.23 -3.35 6.20
C CYS A 196 8.66 -3.08 5.76
N PHE A 197 9.05 -3.74 4.68
CA PHE A 197 10.21 -3.37 3.87
C PHE A 197 9.91 -2.06 3.15
N SER A 198 10.94 -1.30 2.77
CA SER A 198 10.76 -0.17 1.86
C SER A 198 10.83 -0.74 0.44
N ASP A 199 9.67 -0.99 -0.17
CA ASP A 199 9.62 -1.61 -1.50
C ASP A 199 9.89 -0.63 -2.64
N GLY A 200 10.16 0.64 -2.33
CA GLY A 200 10.29 1.65 -3.36
C GLY A 200 8.95 2.01 -4.00
N ASN A 201 7.82 1.73 -3.34
CA ASN A 201 6.51 2.18 -3.82
C ASN A 201 6.38 3.70 -3.70
N GLY A 202 5.83 4.33 -4.73
CA GLY A 202 5.59 5.77 -4.80
C GLY A 202 4.57 6.09 -5.89
N ALA A 203 4.01 7.29 -5.86
CA ALA A 203 3.14 7.78 -6.91
C ALA A 203 3.88 7.83 -8.26
N CYS A 204 3.24 7.30 -9.28
CA CYS A 204 3.62 7.38 -10.68
C CYS A 204 2.60 8.24 -11.41
N CYS A 205 3.07 9.32 -12.02
CA CYS A 205 2.23 10.32 -12.66
C CYS A 205 2.30 10.22 -14.17
N PHE A 206 1.14 10.19 -14.80
CA PHE A 206 1.01 10.15 -16.25
C PHE A 206 0.54 11.50 -16.82
N GLU A 207 0.71 11.69 -18.13
CA GLU A 207 0.34 12.94 -18.82
C GLU A 207 -1.16 13.27 -18.74
N ASP A 208 -2.01 12.26 -18.55
CA ASP A 208 -3.47 12.40 -18.43
C ASP A 208 -3.94 12.66 -16.99
N CYS A 209 -3.04 13.06 -16.10
CA CYS A 209 -3.27 13.22 -14.66
C CYS A 209 -3.52 11.93 -13.87
N SER A 210 -3.53 10.77 -14.52
CA SER A 210 -3.69 9.53 -13.76
C SER A 210 -2.50 9.32 -12.83
N CYS A 211 -2.81 8.78 -11.66
CA CYS A 211 -1.83 8.44 -10.64
C CYS A 211 -1.97 6.97 -10.29
N GLU A 212 -0.87 6.25 -10.33
CA GLU A 212 -0.78 4.88 -9.85
C GLU A 212 0.35 4.78 -8.82
N VAL A 213 0.12 4.11 -7.69
CA VAL A 213 1.22 3.80 -6.76
C VAL A 213 1.92 2.56 -7.25
N THR A 214 3.19 2.67 -7.63
CA THR A 214 4.01 1.55 -8.12
C THR A 214 5.49 1.81 -7.82
N ILE A 215 6.38 0.92 -8.25
CA ILE A 215 7.82 1.09 -8.09
C ILE A 215 8.41 1.91 -9.25
N GLU A 216 9.57 2.53 -9.02
CA GLU A 216 10.24 3.41 -10.00
C GLU A 216 10.40 2.77 -11.38
N GLU A 217 10.88 1.51 -11.44
CA GLU A 217 11.10 0.78 -12.69
C GLU A 217 9.80 0.60 -13.50
N VAL A 218 8.73 0.15 -12.84
CA VAL A 218 7.42 -0.06 -13.47
C VAL A 218 6.82 1.26 -13.92
N CYS A 219 6.98 2.32 -13.13
CA CYS A 219 6.51 3.66 -13.49
C CYS A 219 7.17 4.18 -14.78
N MET A 220 8.50 4.09 -14.85
CA MET A 220 9.27 4.54 -16.01
C MET A 220 8.97 3.69 -17.25
N ASP A 221 8.82 2.38 -17.10
CA ASP A 221 8.47 1.47 -18.20
C ASP A 221 7.06 1.73 -18.74
N ALA A 222 6.13 2.18 -17.89
CA ALA A 222 4.79 2.62 -18.27
C ALA A 222 4.76 4.03 -18.89
N GLY A 223 5.89 4.74 -18.93
CA GLY A 223 6.00 6.11 -19.47
C GLY A 223 5.54 7.20 -18.51
N GLY A 224 5.42 6.90 -17.22
CA GLY A 224 5.10 7.89 -16.18
C GLY A 224 6.34 8.54 -15.54
N GLU A 225 6.08 9.56 -14.74
CA GLU A 225 7.06 10.23 -13.89
C GLU A 225 6.91 9.75 -12.44
N TYR A 226 7.97 9.17 -11.90
CA TYR A 226 7.98 8.64 -10.54
C TYR A 226 8.24 9.77 -9.52
N MET A 227 7.31 9.96 -8.59
CA MET A 227 7.32 11.08 -7.64
C MET A 227 8.21 10.83 -6.41
N GLY A 228 8.76 9.63 -6.29
CA GLY A 228 9.65 9.23 -5.19
C GLY A 228 8.99 8.27 -4.20
N THR A 229 9.82 7.50 -3.51
CA THR A 229 9.36 6.48 -2.57
C THR A 229 8.59 7.08 -1.39
N GLY A 230 7.48 6.43 -1.03
CA GLY A 230 6.57 6.86 0.03
C GLY A 230 5.59 7.96 -0.37
N THR A 231 5.61 8.42 -1.63
CA THR A 231 4.55 9.31 -2.14
C THR A 231 3.29 8.52 -2.45
N THR A 232 2.12 9.09 -2.17
CA THR A 232 0.81 8.47 -2.39
C THR A 232 0.06 9.14 -3.52
N CYS A 233 -0.98 8.48 -4.05
CA CYS A 233 -1.90 9.08 -5.02
C CYS A 233 -3.11 9.78 -4.38
N ASP A 234 -3.16 9.84 -3.05
CA ASP A 234 -4.18 10.58 -2.29
C ASP A 234 -3.50 11.43 -1.19
N PRO A 235 -3.54 12.76 -1.29
CA PRO A 235 -4.06 13.55 -2.43
C PRO A 235 -3.22 13.33 -3.70
N ASN A 236 -3.83 13.35 -4.89
CA ASN A 236 -3.14 13.11 -6.16
C ASN A 236 -2.02 14.15 -6.40
N PRO A 237 -0.74 13.73 -6.43
CA PRO A 237 0.40 14.62 -6.60
C PRO A 237 0.67 14.97 -8.08
N CYS A 238 -0.03 14.33 -9.01
CA CYS A 238 0.21 14.49 -10.44
C CYS A 238 -0.25 15.86 -10.93
N PRO A 239 0.62 16.60 -11.65
CA PRO A 239 0.31 17.96 -12.07
C PRO A 239 -0.82 17.95 -13.10
N CYS A 240 -2.02 18.34 -12.67
CA CYS A 240 -3.09 18.68 -13.58
C CYS A 240 -3.07 20.16 -13.93
N PRO A 241 -3.19 20.52 -15.22
CA PRO A 241 -3.60 21.86 -15.59
C PRO A 241 -4.92 22.19 -14.87
N PRO A 242 -5.03 23.35 -14.19
CA PRO A 242 -6.29 23.77 -13.60
C PRO A 242 -7.36 23.82 -14.68
N PRO A 243 -8.62 23.42 -14.38
CA PRO A 243 -9.68 23.63 -15.34
C PRO A 243 -9.89 25.14 -15.58
N GLY A 244 -10.44 25.46 -16.74
CA GLY A 244 -10.68 26.81 -17.18
C GLY A 244 -12.00 26.93 -17.93
N ALA A 245 -12.40 28.15 -18.24
CA ALA A 245 -13.57 28.44 -19.04
C ALA A 245 -13.39 27.89 -20.46
N CYS A 246 -14.31 27.02 -20.86
CA CYS A 246 -14.44 26.48 -22.19
C CYS A 246 -15.67 27.07 -22.88
N CYS A 247 -15.46 27.68 -24.05
CA CYS A 247 -16.51 28.32 -24.81
C CYS A 247 -16.96 27.45 -25.99
N LEU A 248 -18.16 26.88 -25.90
CA LEU A 248 -18.85 26.26 -27.02
C LEU A 248 -19.88 27.26 -27.58
N GLY A 249 -19.43 28.14 -28.47
CA GLY A 249 -20.24 29.25 -28.96
C GLY A 249 -20.49 30.30 -27.87
N THR A 250 -21.70 30.37 -27.33
CA THR A 250 -22.07 31.29 -26.21
C THR A 250 -22.20 30.58 -24.87
N GLU A 251 -22.14 29.24 -24.88
CA GLU A 251 -22.23 28.43 -23.67
C GLU A 251 -20.82 28.29 -23.06
N CYS A 252 -20.74 28.49 -21.75
CA CYS A 252 -19.49 28.38 -21.00
C CYS A 252 -19.61 27.23 -19.98
N SER A 253 -18.64 26.33 -19.99
CA SER A 253 -18.43 25.31 -18.98
C SER A 253 -17.01 25.40 -18.44
N VAL A 254 -16.80 25.08 -17.15
CA VAL A 254 -15.44 24.94 -16.60
C VAL A 254 -15.01 23.51 -16.87
N LEU A 255 -14.04 23.35 -17.78
CA LEU A 255 -13.52 22.06 -18.26
C LEU A 255 -11.99 22.11 -18.26
N THR A 256 -11.33 20.97 -18.32
CA THR A 256 -9.91 20.92 -18.67
C THR A 256 -9.71 21.34 -20.14
N GLU A 257 -8.48 21.74 -20.52
CA GLU A 257 -8.15 22.05 -21.92
C GLU A 257 -8.50 20.88 -22.86
N TYR A 258 -8.18 19.65 -22.45
CA TYR A 258 -8.47 18.44 -23.20
C TYR A 258 -9.98 18.25 -23.43
N GLU A 259 -10.79 18.26 -22.37
CA GLU A 259 -12.25 18.13 -22.48
C GLU A 259 -12.87 19.27 -23.31
N CYS A 260 -12.32 20.48 -23.20
CA CYS A 260 -12.77 21.61 -24.00
C CYS A 260 -12.50 21.39 -25.49
N SER A 261 -11.30 20.90 -25.83
CA SER A 261 -10.94 20.60 -27.21
C SER A 261 -11.75 19.43 -27.79
N ASP A 262 -12.03 18.39 -26.99
CA ASP A 262 -12.82 17.21 -27.41
C ASP A 262 -14.29 17.57 -27.67
N THR A 263 -14.84 18.50 -26.88
CA THR A 263 -16.18 19.05 -27.10
C THR A 263 -16.24 20.10 -28.21
N GLY A 264 -15.09 20.44 -28.83
CA GLY A 264 -14.98 21.42 -29.92
C GLY A 264 -15.12 22.88 -29.46
N GLY A 265 -14.91 23.15 -28.17
CA GLY A 265 -14.92 24.49 -27.59
C GLY A 265 -13.58 25.22 -27.68
N GLU A 266 -13.60 26.51 -27.37
CA GLU A 266 -12.41 27.36 -27.24
C GLU A 266 -12.04 27.48 -25.75
N PHE A 267 -10.89 26.94 -25.37
CA PHE A 267 -10.36 27.03 -24.01
C PHE A 267 -9.74 28.42 -23.77
N LEU A 268 -10.19 29.12 -22.72
CA LEU A 268 -9.75 30.49 -22.43
C LEU A 268 -8.52 30.58 -21.51
N GLY A 269 -8.02 29.42 -21.05
CA GLY A 269 -6.85 29.30 -20.18
C GLY A 269 -7.19 28.85 -18.77
N ASP A 270 -6.18 28.36 -18.07
CA ASP A 270 -6.27 27.83 -16.72
C ASP A 270 -6.85 28.85 -15.73
N ASP A 271 -7.64 28.36 -14.76
CA ASP A 271 -8.29 29.15 -13.70
C ASP A 271 -9.25 30.25 -14.19
N THR A 272 -9.54 30.31 -15.50
CA THR A 272 -10.59 31.18 -16.01
C THR A 272 -11.97 30.66 -15.61
N VAL A 273 -12.90 31.59 -15.33
CA VAL A 273 -14.23 31.25 -14.80
C VAL A 273 -15.33 31.55 -15.80
N CYS A 274 -16.45 30.83 -15.69
CA CYS A 274 -17.64 31.08 -16.50
C CYS A 274 -18.61 32.11 -15.89
N ASP A 275 -18.27 32.71 -14.76
CA ASP A 275 -19.08 33.77 -14.13
C ASP A 275 -18.19 34.97 -13.75
N PRO A 276 -18.33 36.12 -14.45
CA PRO A 276 -19.26 36.39 -15.56
C PRO A 276 -18.89 35.63 -16.84
N ASN A 277 -19.89 35.22 -17.65
CA ASN A 277 -19.68 34.42 -18.87
C ASN A 277 -18.76 35.15 -19.88
N PRO A 278 -17.56 34.61 -20.17
CA PRO A 278 -16.59 35.20 -21.08
C PRO A 278 -16.86 34.90 -22.57
N CYS A 279 -17.75 33.96 -22.88
CA CYS A 279 -18.05 33.48 -24.23
C CYS A 279 -18.90 34.49 -25.00
N THR A 280 -18.24 35.51 -25.55
CA THR A 280 -18.88 36.51 -26.40
C THR A 280 -18.64 36.19 -27.87
N VAL A 281 -19.69 36.23 -28.68
CA VAL A 281 -19.52 36.16 -30.14
C VAL A 281 -18.79 37.42 -30.61
N VAL A 282 -17.59 37.28 -31.19
CA VAL A 282 -16.98 38.38 -31.94
C VAL A 282 -17.87 38.60 -33.17
N PRO A 283 -18.58 39.72 -33.32
CA PRO A 283 -19.42 39.93 -34.49
C PRO A 283 -18.51 40.11 -35.72
N THR A 284 -18.41 39.08 -36.56
CA THR A 284 -17.83 39.24 -37.90
C THR A 284 -18.79 40.09 -38.72
N ILE A 285 -18.52 41.39 -38.82
CA ILE A 285 -19.29 42.26 -39.70
C ILE A 285 -18.85 41.97 -41.13
N GLU A 286 -19.67 41.23 -41.88
CA GLU A 286 -19.56 41.10 -43.35
C GLU A 286 -19.59 42.50 -43.97
N ARG A 287 -18.42 43.00 -44.38
CA ARG A 287 -18.29 44.28 -45.09
C ARG A 287 -17.77 44.03 -46.49
N SER A 288 -18.45 44.61 -47.47
CA SER A 288 -17.94 44.62 -48.83
C SER A 288 -16.61 45.38 -48.88
N TRP A 289 -15.70 44.97 -49.76
CA TRP A 289 -14.42 45.66 -49.98
C TRP A 289 -14.60 47.15 -50.31
N GLY A 290 -15.74 47.52 -50.91
CA GLY A 290 -16.13 48.91 -51.14
C GLY A 290 -16.40 49.69 -49.84
N ALA A 291 -17.04 49.08 -48.85
CA ALA A 291 -17.30 49.70 -47.55
C ALA A 291 -16.00 49.90 -46.74
N VAL A 292 -15.05 48.97 -46.84
CA VAL A 292 -13.72 49.11 -46.21
C VAL A 292 -12.96 50.28 -46.81
N LYS A 293 -12.88 50.38 -48.14
CA LYS A 293 -12.18 51.48 -48.83
C LYS A 293 -12.81 52.85 -48.58
N GLY A 294 -14.13 52.93 -48.41
CA GLY A 294 -14.83 54.18 -48.11
C GLY A 294 -14.51 54.76 -46.73
N THR A 295 -13.96 53.95 -45.82
CA THR A 295 -13.62 54.38 -44.45
C THR A 295 -12.25 55.07 -44.37
N TYR A 296 -11.39 54.92 -45.38
CA TYR A 296 -10.03 55.47 -45.44
C TYR A 296 -9.87 56.61 -46.48
N ARG A 297 -10.97 57.31 -46.80
CA ARG A 297 -10.99 58.46 -47.73
C ARG A 297 -11.18 59.77 -47.00
#